data_AF-A0A1J4RDY9-F1
#
_entry.id   AF-A0A1J4RDY9-F1
#
_cell.length_a   1.000
_cell.length_b   1.000
_cell.length_c   1.000
_cell.angle_alpha   90.00
_cell.angle_beta   90.00
_cell.angle_gamma   90.00
#
_symmetry.space_group_name_H-M   'P 1'
#
loop_
_entity.id
_entity.type
_entity.pdbx_description
1 polymer ?
#
loop_
_entity_poly.entity_id
_entity_poly.type
_entity_poly.pdbx_seq_one_letter_code
_entity_poly.pdbx_strand_id
1 'polypeptide(L)'
;MEEQEDMAEQALKFRENMALKGRETSFIEAEAMVGAVLGSWRGSLFAHEWMHQDGRLRKPIEMAEQVRLRRKAAEELLDSGGEIDRPVLGIGIMDNVEIGSGRDVFLSLAARGIEKIPVHIPKSQIEEFRLLVRIS
;
A
#
# COMPACT_ATOMS: atom_id res chain seq x y z
N MET A 1 13.31 7.19 36.56
CA MET A 1 13.66 6.29 35.43
C MET A 1 12.62 6.59 34.37
N GLU A 2 12.77 7.77 33.77
CA GLU A 2 11.82 8.40 32.84
C GLU A 2 12.43 8.28 31.45
N GLU A 3 12.19 7.17 30.77
CA GLU A 3 12.49 7.01 29.34
C GLU A 3 11.41 6.14 28.68
N GLN A 4 10.14 6.48 28.94
CA GLN A 4 8.98 5.88 28.26
C GLN A 4 7.94 6.95 27.95
N GLU A 5 8.32 8.00 27.25
CA GLU A 5 7.39 9.01 26.72
C GLU A 5 8.15 9.88 25.72
N ASP A 6 8.18 9.44 24.46
CA ASP A 6 8.35 10.25 23.22
C ASP A 6 8.89 9.37 22.07
N MET A 7 8.10 8.40 21.63
CA MET A 7 8.09 8.06 20.21
C MET A 7 6.94 8.83 19.59
N ALA A 8 7.17 10.13 19.39
CA ALA A 8 6.26 10.99 18.65
C ALA A 8 5.82 10.24 17.40
N GLU A 9 4.50 10.09 17.27
CA GLU A 9 3.79 9.65 16.09
C GLU A 9 4.17 10.58 14.94
N GLN A 10 5.32 10.35 14.31
CA GLN A 10 5.70 11.06 13.10
C GLN A 10 4.71 10.62 12.05
N ALA A 11 3.68 11.43 11.87
CA ALA A 11 2.68 11.24 10.83
C ALA A 11 3.42 11.09 9.49
N LEU A 12 3.33 9.90 8.90
CA LEU A 12 3.91 9.61 7.59
C LEU A 12 3.41 10.66 6.60
N LYS A 13 4.34 11.33 5.93
CA LYS A 13 4.00 12.35 4.92
C LYS A 13 3.93 11.69 3.57
N PHE A 14 2.74 11.69 3.00
CA PHE A 14 2.48 11.17 1.67
C PHE A 14 2.58 12.29 0.62
N ARG A 15 3.35 12.04 -0.43
CA ARG A 15 3.47 12.94 -1.59
C ARG A 15 2.96 12.28 -2.86
N GLU A 16 2.84 13.07 -3.93
CA GLU A 16 2.46 12.55 -5.25
C GLU A 16 3.48 11.52 -5.73
N ASN A 17 2.97 10.42 -6.29
CA ASN A 17 3.84 9.35 -6.77
C ASN A 17 4.52 9.74 -8.07
N MET A 18 5.85 9.67 -8.12
CA MET A 18 6.62 10.08 -9.29
C MET A 18 6.31 9.25 -10.55
N ALA A 19 5.73 8.05 -10.40
CA ALA A 19 5.28 7.23 -11.53
C ALA A 19 4.09 7.84 -12.31
N LEU A 20 3.41 8.84 -11.73
CA LEU A 20 2.30 9.55 -12.35
C LEU A 20 2.74 10.74 -13.20
N LYS A 21 4.03 11.07 -13.22
CA LYS A 21 4.56 12.23 -13.94
C LYS A 21 4.09 12.26 -15.40
N GLY A 22 3.50 13.38 -15.81
CA GLY A 22 2.89 13.60 -17.14
C GLY A 22 1.48 13.04 -17.32
N ARG A 23 0.90 12.41 -16.29
CA ARG A 23 -0.46 11.85 -16.27
C ARG A 23 -1.22 12.19 -14.99
N GLU A 24 -0.73 13.14 -14.20
CA GLU A 24 -1.21 13.52 -12.88
C GLU A 24 -2.73 13.78 -12.90
N THR A 25 -3.21 14.48 -13.93
CA THR A 25 -4.63 14.82 -14.11
C THR A 25 -5.55 13.63 -14.36
N SER A 26 -5.00 12.45 -14.66
CA SER A 26 -5.75 11.20 -14.86
C SER A 26 -6.00 10.43 -13.57
N PHE A 27 -5.42 10.87 -12.46
CA PHE A 27 -5.53 10.24 -11.15
C PHE A 27 -6.19 11.18 -10.14
N ILE A 28 -6.72 10.60 -9.07
CA ILE A 28 -7.17 11.33 -7.87
C ILE A 28 -6.55 10.70 -6.63
N GLU A 29 -6.51 11.49 -5.56
CA GLU A 29 -6.18 10.98 -4.24
C GLU A 29 -7.42 10.31 -3.62
N ALA A 30 -7.21 9.23 -2.90
CA ALA A 30 -8.25 8.52 -2.15
C ALA A 30 -7.65 7.87 -0.90
N GLU A 31 -8.49 7.56 0.08
CA GLU A 31 -8.13 6.77 1.26
C GLU A 31 -8.54 5.31 1.03
N ALA A 32 -7.56 4.42 0.85
CA ALA A 32 -7.79 2.99 0.65
C ALA A 32 -8.13 2.29 1.97
N MET A 33 -9.22 1.52 1.98
CA MET A 33 -9.55 0.60 3.06
C MET A 33 -8.73 -0.67 2.90
N VAL A 34 -7.69 -0.84 3.72
CA VAL A 34 -6.66 -1.87 3.53
C VAL A 34 -7.24 -3.28 3.48
N GLY A 35 -8.15 -3.62 4.40
CA GLY A 35 -8.78 -4.94 4.40
C GLY A 35 -9.56 -5.26 3.11
N ALA A 36 -10.29 -4.27 2.58
CA ALA A 36 -11.04 -4.44 1.34
C ALA A 36 -10.12 -4.55 0.12
N VAL A 37 -9.07 -3.72 0.08
CA VAL A 37 -8.03 -3.78 -0.97
C VAL A 37 -7.30 -5.12 -0.95
N LEU A 38 -6.85 -5.61 0.21
CA LEU A 38 -6.20 -6.92 0.32
C LEU A 38 -7.14 -8.07 -0.05
N GLY A 39 -8.42 -7.96 0.33
CA GLY A 39 -9.45 -8.95 -0.04
C GLY A 39 -9.58 -9.11 -1.56
N SER A 40 -9.56 -8.00 -2.30
CA SER A 40 -9.54 -7.99 -3.76
C SER A 40 -8.18 -8.40 -4.34
N TRP A 41 -7.09 -7.80 -3.84
CA TRP A 41 -5.72 -8.02 -4.31
C TRP A 41 -5.24 -9.47 -4.13
N ARG A 42 -5.86 -10.25 -3.23
CA ARG A 42 -5.60 -11.70 -3.11
C ARG A 42 -5.73 -12.45 -4.45
N GLY A 43 -6.53 -11.94 -5.39
CA GLY A 43 -6.63 -12.48 -6.76
C GLY A 43 -5.45 -12.18 -7.68
N SER A 44 -4.56 -11.24 -7.30
CA SER A 44 -3.40 -10.83 -8.10
C SER A 44 -2.41 -11.98 -8.27
N LEU A 45 -1.77 -12.04 -9.44
CA LEU A 45 -0.70 -12.99 -9.72
C LEU A 45 0.48 -12.84 -8.75
N PHE A 46 0.67 -11.66 -8.15
CA PHE A 46 1.75 -11.38 -7.21
C PHE A 46 1.36 -11.60 -5.74
N ALA A 47 0.08 -11.92 -5.46
CA ALA A 47 -0.41 -12.06 -4.09
C ALA A 47 0.34 -13.13 -3.30
N HIS A 48 0.69 -14.25 -3.95
CA HIS A 48 1.36 -15.38 -3.31
C HIS A 48 2.74 -15.05 -2.72
N GLU A 49 3.41 -14.01 -3.22
CA GLU A 49 4.70 -13.54 -2.69
C GLU A 49 4.56 -12.95 -1.28
N TRP A 50 3.40 -12.37 -0.97
CA TRP A 50 3.15 -11.60 0.25
C TRP A 50 2.03 -12.14 1.13
N MET A 51 1.13 -12.97 0.59
CA MET A 51 -0.03 -13.49 1.30
C MET A 51 -0.09 -15.01 1.23
N HIS A 52 -0.60 -15.59 2.30
CA HIS A 52 -1.08 -16.96 2.34
C HIS A 52 -2.47 -17.03 1.67
N GLN A 53 -2.87 -18.23 1.23
CA GLN A 53 -4.16 -18.43 0.55
C GLN A 53 -5.36 -18.07 1.42
N ASP A 54 -5.20 -18.15 2.75
CA ASP A 54 -6.22 -17.76 3.72
C ASP A 54 -6.39 -16.24 3.89
N GLY A 55 -5.58 -15.44 3.19
CA GLY A 55 -5.65 -13.99 3.22
C GLY A 55 -4.72 -13.33 4.25
N ARG A 56 -3.96 -14.09 5.04
CA ARG A 56 -2.98 -13.51 5.98
C ARG A 56 -1.71 -13.09 5.26
N LEU A 57 -1.18 -11.91 5.61
CA LEU A 57 0.14 -11.49 5.13
C LEU A 57 1.23 -12.40 5.72
N ARG A 58 2.18 -12.78 4.87
CA ARG A 58 3.36 -13.58 5.23
C ARG A 58 4.25 -12.80 6.17
N LYS A 59 4.91 -13.53 7.08
CA LYS A 59 6.01 -12.99 7.89
C LYS A 59 7.29 -12.91 7.04
N PRO A 60 8.24 -12.01 7.35
CA PRO A 60 9.49 -11.90 6.61
C PRO A 60 10.26 -13.22 6.45
N ILE A 61 10.21 -14.12 7.44
CA ILE A 61 10.89 -15.42 7.40
C ILE A 61 10.22 -16.43 6.45
N GLU A 62 8.99 -16.18 6.03
CA GLU A 62 8.20 -17.03 5.12
C GLU A 62 8.28 -16.56 3.66
N MET A 63 8.98 -15.43 3.42
CA MET A 63 9.11 -14.80 2.11
C MET A 63 10.38 -15.27 1.41
N ALA A 64 10.34 -15.31 0.08
CA ALA A 64 11.55 -15.46 -0.72
C ALA A 64 12.52 -14.30 -0.43
N GLU A 65 13.82 -14.57 -0.50
CA GLU A 65 14.86 -13.60 -0.11
C GLU A 65 14.69 -12.23 -0.79
N GLN A 66 14.47 -12.23 -2.11
CA GLN A 66 14.28 -10.99 -2.88
C GLN A 66 13.05 -10.19 -2.43
N VAL A 67 11.96 -10.86 -2.07
CA VAL A 67 10.74 -10.22 -1.55
C VAL A 67 11.01 -9.65 -0.16
N ARG A 68 11.69 -10.41 0.71
CA ARG A 68 12.08 -9.98 2.05
C ARG A 68 12.98 -8.74 2.02
N LEU A 69 13.93 -8.66 1.09
CA LEU A 69 14.79 -7.49 0.92
C LEU A 69 14.00 -6.25 0.51
N ARG A 70 13.06 -6.37 -0.42
CA ARG A 70 12.18 -5.25 -0.81
C ARG A 70 11.29 -4.78 0.35
N ARG A 71 10.69 -5.73 1.09
CA ARG A 71 9.92 -5.43 2.30
C ARG A 71 10.77 -4.67 3.32
N LYS A 72 11.99 -5.14 3.60
CA LYS A 72 12.91 -4.49 4.53
C LYS A 72 13.23 -3.06 4.10
N ALA A 73 13.52 -2.83 2.81
CA ALA A 73 13.77 -1.49 2.29
C ALA A 73 12.55 -0.57 2.44
N ALA A 74 11.34 -1.09 2.21
CA ALA A 74 10.11 -0.34 2.44
C ALA A 74 9.90 -0.03 3.94
N GLU A 75 10.15 -0.99 4.84
CA GLU A 75 10.06 -0.77 6.29
C GLU A 75 11.09 0.27 6.77
N GLU A 76 12.33 0.22 6.29
CA GLU A 76 13.37 1.22 6.58
C GLU A 76 12.96 2.62 6.09
N LEU A 77 12.37 2.71 4.89
CA LEU A 77 11.84 3.97 4.38
C LEU A 77 10.73 4.51 5.29
N LEU A 78 9.80 3.66 5.71
CA LEU A 78 8.72 4.03 6.63
C LEU A 78 9.24 4.49 7.99
N ASP A 79 10.29 3.85 8.50
CA ASP A 79 10.88 4.16 9.81
C ASP A 79 11.74 5.43 9.77
N SER A 80 12.20 5.86 8.60
CA SER A 80 13.00 7.08 8.43
C SER A 80 12.21 8.37 8.67
N GLY A 81 10.87 8.32 8.71
CA GLY A 81 10.00 9.50 8.88
C GLY A 81 9.98 10.46 7.69
N GLY A 82 10.56 10.05 6.55
CA GLY A 82 10.62 10.86 5.33
C GLY A 82 9.28 10.96 4.58
N GLU A 83 9.29 11.74 3.50
CA GLU A 83 8.17 11.74 2.54
C GLU A 83 8.17 10.44 1.71
N ILE A 84 7.01 9.84 1.61
CA ILE A 84 6.78 8.60 0.84
C ILE A 84 5.80 8.84 -0.30
N ASP A 85 6.09 8.26 -1.44
CA ASP A 85 5.17 8.30 -2.58
C ASP A 85 3.89 7.53 -2.23
N ARG A 86 2.73 8.16 -2.45
CA ARG A 86 1.43 7.47 -2.31
C ARG A 86 1.37 6.25 -3.22
N PRO A 87 1.01 5.05 -2.72
CA PRO A 87 0.83 3.90 -3.59
C PRO A 87 -0.23 4.18 -4.67
N VAL A 88 -0.05 3.58 -5.84
CA VAL A 88 -0.98 3.71 -6.97
C VAL A 88 -1.75 2.42 -7.09
N LEU A 89 -3.07 2.48 -6.92
CA LEU A 89 -3.95 1.34 -7.17
C LEU A 89 -4.54 1.41 -8.57
N GLY A 90 -4.93 0.27 -9.10
CA GLY A 90 -5.76 0.16 -10.29
C GLY A 90 -6.57 -1.13 -10.25
N ILE A 91 -7.41 -1.33 -11.26
CA ILE A 91 -8.09 -2.60 -11.51
C ILE A 91 -7.32 -3.36 -12.59
N GLY A 92 -6.93 -4.60 -12.26
CA GLY A 92 -6.23 -5.51 -13.15
C GLY A 92 -7.18 -6.22 -14.12
N ILE A 93 -6.59 -7.02 -15.02
CA ILE A 93 -7.33 -7.75 -16.06
C ILE A 93 -8.26 -8.85 -15.53
N MET A 94 -8.10 -9.26 -14.27
CA MET A 94 -8.93 -10.28 -13.62
C MET A 94 -9.96 -9.65 -12.67
N ASP A 95 -10.30 -8.37 -12.88
CA ASP A 95 -11.25 -7.60 -12.08
C ASP A 95 -10.92 -7.53 -10.57
N ASN A 96 -9.64 -7.72 -10.24
CA ASN A 96 -9.08 -7.53 -8.91
C ASN A 96 -8.33 -6.20 -8.82
N VAL A 97 -8.19 -5.67 -7.60
CA VAL A 97 -7.27 -4.57 -7.35
C VAL A 97 -5.85 -5.04 -7.67
N GLU A 98 -5.10 -4.17 -8.34
CA GLU A 98 -3.65 -4.24 -8.49
C GLU A 98 -3.01 -3.07 -7.75
N ILE A 99 -1.87 -3.34 -7.13
CA ILE A 99 -1.04 -2.32 -6.49
C ILE A 99 0.19 -2.15 -7.38
N GLY A 100 0.23 -1.03 -8.10
CA GLY A 100 1.32 -0.69 -9.02
C GLY A 100 2.53 -0.13 -8.30
N SER A 101 2.82 1.15 -8.54
CA SER A 101 3.89 1.86 -7.83
C SER A 101 3.58 1.91 -6.32
N GLY A 102 4.59 1.66 -5.48
CA GLY A 102 4.44 1.68 -4.02
C GLY A 102 3.85 0.41 -3.40
N ARG A 103 3.82 -0.72 -4.12
CA ARG A 103 3.32 -2.01 -3.60
C ARG A 103 3.97 -2.44 -2.28
N ASP A 104 5.29 -2.46 -2.23
CA ASP A 104 6.00 -2.93 -1.04
C ASP A 104 5.74 -1.98 0.15
N VAL A 105 5.57 -0.68 -0.09
CA VAL A 105 5.15 0.31 0.93
C VAL A 105 3.74 0.02 1.42
N PHE A 106 2.77 -0.17 0.53
CA PHE A 106 1.39 -0.48 0.89
C PHE A 106 1.30 -1.75 1.73
N LEU A 107 1.95 -2.83 1.29
CA LEU A 107 1.91 -4.13 1.97
C LEU A 107 2.67 -4.12 3.29
N SER A 108 3.76 -3.35 3.41
CA SER A 108 4.45 -3.14 4.69
C SER A 108 3.60 -2.36 5.68
N LEU A 109 2.90 -1.29 5.25
CA LEU A 109 1.94 -0.57 6.09
C LEU A 109 0.78 -1.48 6.55
N ALA A 110 0.24 -2.27 5.62
CA ALA A 110 -0.80 -3.24 5.93
C ALA A 110 -0.32 -4.30 6.94
N ALA A 111 0.92 -4.78 6.81
CA ALA A 111 1.52 -5.73 7.75
C ALA A 111 1.75 -5.12 9.15
N ARG A 112 1.85 -3.79 9.26
CA ARG A 112 1.90 -3.04 10.53
C ARG A 112 0.51 -2.80 11.14
N GLY A 113 -0.56 -3.27 10.49
CA GLY A 113 -1.93 -3.11 10.96
C GLY A 113 -2.58 -1.78 10.62
N ILE A 114 -1.99 -0.99 9.70
CA ILE A 114 -2.62 0.24 9.22
C ILE A 114 -3.90 -0.13 8.44
N GLU A 115 -5.03 0.47 8.83
CA GLU A 115 -6.34 0.14 8.24
C GLU A 115 -6.69 1.01 7.03
N LYS A 116 -6.06 2.18 6.94
CA LYS A 116 -6.35 3.23 5.95
C LYS A 116 -5.06 3.82 5.41
N ILE A 117 -4.91 3.85 4.09
CA ILE A 117 -3.69 4.35 3.43
C ILE A 117 -4.06 5.36 2.34
N PRO A 118 -3.45 6.56 2.32
CA PRO A 118 -3.57 7.48 1.19
C PRO A 118 -2.96 6.87 -0.08
N VAL A 119 -3.74 6.84 -1.16
CA VAL A 119 -3.37 6.26 -2.45
C VAL A 119 -3.76 7.18 -3.60
N HIS A 120 -3.23 6.88 -4.78
CA HIS A 120 -3.78 7.35 -6.05
C HIS A 120 -4.60 6.26 -6.73
N ILE A 121 -5.71 6.65 -7.35
CA ILE A 121 -6.51 5.79 -8.25
C ILE A 121 -6.79 6.49 -9.58
N PRO A 122 -6.90 5.77 -10.71
CA PRO A 122 -7.32 6.34 -11.99
C PRO A 122 -8.75 6.90 -11.91
N LYS A 123 -8.97 8.10 -12.44
CA LYS A 123 -10.32 8.72 -12.54
C LYS A 123 -11.32 7.84 -13.28
N SER A 124 -10.85 7.11 -14.29
CA SER A 124 -11.69 6.22 -15.09
C SER A 124 -12.16 4.97 -14.34
N GLN A 125 -11.63 4.69 -13.14
CA GLN A 125 -11.93 3.49 -12.35
C GLN A 125 -12.64 3.80 -11.02
N ILE A 126 -13.15 5.02 -10.84
CA ILE A 126 -13.76 5.47 -9.58
C ILE A 126 -14.90 4.54 -9.13
N GLU A 127 -15.75 4.10 -10.07
CA GLU A 127 -16.91 3.27 -9.75
C GLU A 127 -16.51 1.89 -9.23
N GLU A 128 -15.46 1.30 -9.78
CA GLU A 128 -14.89 0.03 -9.36
C GLU A 128 -14.29 0.12 -7.95
N PHE A 129 -13.76 1.31 -7.59
CA PHE A 129 -13.16 1.56 -6.28
C PHE A 129 -14.15 1.98 -5.19
N ARG A 130 -15.44 2.22 -5.48
CA ARG A 130 -16.41 2.80 -4.53
C ARG A 130 -16.58 2.06 -3.18
N LEU A 131 -16.32 0.75 -3.16
CA LEU A 131 -16.36 -0.09 -1.95
C LEU A 131 -15.00 -0.29 -1.29
N LEU A 132 -13.93 0.13 -1.97
CA LEU A 132 -12.54 -0.12 -1.62
C LEU A 132 -11.83 1.13 -1.08
N VAL A 133 -12.31 2.32 -1.45
CA VAL A 133 -11.71 3.60 -1.05
C VAL A 133 -12.76 4.62 -0.59
N ARG A 134 -12.29 5.67 0.08
CA ARG A 134 -13.02 6.92 0.30
C ARG A 134 -12.37 8.02 -0.51
N ILE A 135 -13.15 8.68 -1.35
CA ILE A 135 -12.72 9.86 -2.09
C ILE A 135 -13.12 11.06 -1.23
N SER A 136 -12.12 11.85 -0.84
CA SER A 136 -12.28 13.12 -0.11
C SER A 136 -12.60 14.26 -1.07
#